data_AF-A0ABD2WBE9-F1
#
_entry.id   AF-A0ABD2WBE9-F1
#
_cell.length_a   1.000
_cell.length_b   1.000
_cell.length_c   1.000
_cell.angle_alpha   90.00
_cell.angle_beta   90.00
_cell.angle_gamma   90.00
#
_symmetry.space_group_name_H-M   'P 1'
#
loop_
_entity.id
_entity.type
_entity.pdbx_description
1 polymer ?
#
loop_
_entity_poly.entity_id
_entity_poly.type
_entity_poly.pdbx_seq_one_letter_code
_entity_poly.pdbx_strand_id
1 'polypeptide(L)'
;MALAKEQKIAEVLSSNLDNGSQVLLLARSSEKLKETSNKLPKNLSVKYESVDLSVAKTDQLKDIVLKSLGAKKPEEFDQLVVIHNAGSVGDVSQPTTQMIDFDIWRKYYDLNVFSPAVLNGVLMNIFNNKKITKNFINITSLCCITPFKSIGCYCTGKAAREMFFKVSAEENPDINVLNCSPGPVETDMLATISNNVVLLAKKYKSGDHVDYYDKL
;
A
#
# COMPACT_ATOMS: atom_id res chain seq x y z
N MET A 1 7.51 8.32 16.57
CA MET A 1 6.43 9.33 16.60
C MET A 1 6.27 9.87 15.18
N ALA A 2 5.95 9.02 14.21
CA ALA A 2 5.74 9.41 12.82
C ALA A 2 4.59 8.65 12.13
N LEU A 3 3.49 8.42 12.86
CA LEU A 3 2.22 8.08 12.23
C LEU A 3 1.65 9.23 11.38
N ALA A 4 2.17 10.44 11.53
CA ALA A 4 1.68 11.64 10.85
C ALA A 4 1.86 11.63 9.31
N LYS A 5 2.76 10.82 8.74
CA LYS A 5 3.05 10.85 7.29
C LYS A 5 2.30 9.80 6.47
N GLU A 6 1.93 8.66 7.06
CA GLU A 6 0.98 7.73 6.43
C GLU A 6 -0.43 8.34 6.32
N GLN A 7 -0.83 9.14 7.33
CA GLN A 7 -2.07 9.94 7.30
C GLN A 7 -2.09 10.94 6.13
N LYS A 8 -0.93 11.51 5.79
CA LYS A 8 -0.81 12.59 4.82
C LYS A 8 -1.14 12.16 3.39
N ILE A 9 -0.91 10.89 3.02
CA ILE A 9 -1.32 10.35 1.71
C ILE A 9 -2.84 10.39 1.59
N ALA A 10 -3.56 9.94 2.62
CA ALA A 10 -5.02 9.98 2.64
C ALA A 10 -5.54 11.42 2.59
N GLU A 11 -4.95 12.33 3.39
CA GLU A 11 -5.32 13.75 3.40
C GLU A 11 -5.17 14.40 2.01
N VAL A 12 -3.99 14.24 1.37
CA VAL A 12 -3.70 14.83 0.06
C VAL A 12 -4.62 14.28 -1.03
N LEU A 13 -4.82 12.96 -1.07
CA LEU A 13 -5.63 12.36 -2.13
C LEU A 13 -7.11 12.62 -1.94
N SER A 14 -7.60 12.61 -0.69
CA SER A 14 -9.00 12.92 -0.40
C SER A 14 -9.40 14.33 -0.83
N SER A 15 -8.46 15.28 -0.85
CA SER A 15 -8.71 16.66 -1.29
C SER A 15 -8.98 16.77 -2.79
N ASN A 16 -8.67 15.73 -3.57
CA ASN A 16 -8.90 15.66 -5.01
C ASN A 16 -10.12 14.79 -5.37
N LEU A 17 -10.88 14.31 -4.38
CA LEU A 17 -12.07 13.49 -4.60
C LEU A 17 -13.34 14.35 -4.71
N ASP A 18 -14.20 13.99 -5.64
CA ASP A 18 -15.48 14.66 -5.87
C ASP A 18 -16.47 14.44 -4.71
N ASN A 19 -17.45 15.34 -4.60
CA ASN A 19 -18.55 15.21 -3.65
C ASN A 19 -19.27 13.86 -3.77
N GLY A 20 -19.60 13.24 -2.65
CA GLY A 20 -20.29 11.94 -2.62
C GLY A 20 -19.36 10.73 -2.77
N SER A 21 -18.07 10.96 -3.04
CA SER A 21 -17.03 9.92 -2.97
C SER A 21 -16.96 9.29 -1.58
N GLN A 22 -16.52 8.04 -1.56
CA GLN A 22 -16.36 7.27 -0.34
C GLN A 22 -14.90 6.86 -0.14
N VAL A 23 -14.43 6.98 1.10
CA VAL A 23 -13.07 6.63 1.50
C VAL A 23 -13.14 5.55 2.58
N LEU A 24 -12.44 4.43 2.37
CA LEU A 24 -12.22 3.41 3.40
C LEU A 24 -10.77 3.46 3.88
N LEU A 25 -10.56 3.73 5.16
CA LEU A 25 -9.23 3.74 5.80
C LEU A 25 -9.01 2.45 6.60
N LEU A 26 -7.89 1.78 6.37
CA LEU A 26 -7.51 0.55 7.08
C LEU A 26 -6.16 0.73 7.76
N ALA A 27 -6.11 0.46 9.08
CA ALA A 27 -4.86 0.44 9.86
C ALA A 27 -5.10 -0.30 11.18
N ARG A 28 -4.04 -0.54 11.97
CA ARG A 28 -4.16 -1.19 13.28
C ARG A 28 -4.69 -0.29 14.40
N SER A 29 -4.59 1.03 14.25
CA SER A 29 -4.90 1.98 15.32
C SER A 29 -6.21 2.70 15.04
N SER A 30 -7.29 2.25 15.70
CA SER A 30 -8.61 2.87 15.60
C SER A 30 -8.60 4.36 15.95
N GLU A 31 -7.85 4.75 16.98
CA GLU A 31 -7.69 6.16 17.38
C GLU A 31 -7.14 7.02 16.23
N LYS A 32 -6.06 6.58 15.60
CA LYS A 32 -5.42 7.34 14.51
C LYS A 32 -6.23 7.32 13.23
N LEU A 33 -6.97 6.24 12.98
CA LEU A 33 -7.95 6.19 11.89
C LEU A 33 -9.03 7.25 12.10
N LYS A 34 -9.56 7.35 13.32
CA LYS A 34 -10.55 8.38 13.69
C LYS A 34 -9.98 9.79 13.53
N GLU A 35 -8.77 10.04 14.02
CA GLU A 35 -8.08 11.32 13.81
C GLU A 35 -7.93 11.68 12.34
N THR A 36 -7.49 10.72 11.51
CA THR A 36 -7.35 10.92 10.07
C THR A 36 -8.69 11.21 9.42
N SER A 37 -9.72 10.44 9.77
CA SER A 37 -11.07 10.63 9.23
C SER A 37 -11.63 12.02 9.53
N ASN A 38 -11.31 12.58 10.70
CA ASN A 38 -11.75 13.92 11.09
C ASN A 38 -11.10 15.03 10.26
N LYS A 39 -9.90 14.79 9.71
CA LYS A 39 -9.14 15.74 8.89
C LYS A 39 -9.54 15.71 7.42
N LEU A 40 -10.22 14.66 6.94
CA LEU A 40 -10.63 14.56 5.54
C LEU A 40 -11.80 15.53 5.23
N PRO A 41 -11.95 15.94 3.96
CA PRO A 41 -13.04 16.83 3.55
C PRO A 41 -14.44 16.32 3.95
N LYS A 42 -15.30 17.22 4.45
CA LYS A 42 -16.63 16.88 5.01
C LYS A 42 -17.66 16.44 3.97
N ASN A 43 -17.39 16.71 2.70
CA ASN A 43 -18.20 16.28 1.55
C ASN A 43 -17.99 14.79 1.17
N LEU A 44 -17.05 14.11 1.83
CA LEU A 44 -16.77 12.69 1.62
C LEU A 44 -17.47 11.81 2.66
N SER A 45 -17.91 10.62 2.23
CA SER A 45 -18.30 9.55 3.15
C SER A 45 -17.04 8.80 3.61
N VAL A 46 -16.59 9.03 4.84
CA VAL A 46 -15.39 8.37 5.36
C VAL A 46 -15.78 7.21 6.26
N LYS A 47 -15.27 6.02 5.93
CA LYS A 47 -15.33 4.81 6.73
C LYS A 47 -13.92 4.44 7.16
N TYR A 48 -13.78 3.82 8.32
CA TYR A 48 -12.50 3.29 8.75
C TYR A 48 -12.72 2.00 9.55
N GLU A 49 -11.75 1.09 9.45
CA GLU A 49 -11.77 -0.17 10.19
C GLU A 49 -10.39 -0.48 10.73
N SER A 50 -10.35 -0.90 12.00
CA SER A 50 -9.14 -1.36 12.64
C SER A 50 -8.84 -2.80 12.27
N VAL A 51 -7.76 -3.03 11.52
CA VAL A 51 -7.36 -4.37 11.06
C VAL A 51 -5.84 -4.50 11.03
N ASP A 52 -5.34 -5.65 11.50
CA ASP A 52 -3.95 -6.05 11.31
C ASP A 52 -3.83 -6.86 10.02
N LEU A 53 -3.37 -6.20 8.96
CA LEU A 53 -3.21 -6.81 7.64
C LEU A 53 -2.16 -7.95 7.63
N SER A 54 -1.27 -8.03 8.63
CA SER A 54 -0.28 -9.12 8.71
C SER A 54 -0.89 -10.47 9.12
N VAL A 55 -2.13 -10.49 9.61
CA VAL A 55 -2.85 -11.71 10.02
C VAL A 55 -4.28 -11.76 9.50
N ALA A 56 -4.66 -10.79 8.66
CA ALA A 56 -6.01 -10.68 8.13
C ALA A 56 -6.32 -11.86 7.19
N LYS A 57 -7.56 -12.33 7.25
CA LYS A 57 -8.07 -13.40 6.39
C LYS A 57 -8.87 -12.82 5.23
N THR A 58 -8.93 -13.55 4.12
CA THR A 58 -9.69 -13.15 2.92
C THR A 58 -11.14 -12.78 3.24
N ASP A 59 -11.84 -13.61 4.01
CA ASP A 59 -13.25 -13.36 4.36
C ASP A 59 -13.41 -12.11 5.23
N GLN A 60 -12.48 -11.86 6.15
CA GLN A 60 -12.47 -10.65 6.96
C GLN A 60 -12.29 -9.41 6.06
N LEU A 61 -11.34 -9.44 5.12
CA LEU A 61 -11.12 -8.31 4.20
C LEU A 61 -12.35 -8.08 3.31
N LYS A 62 -12.97 -9.15 2.81
CA LYS A 62 -14.21 -9.09 2.03
C LYS A 62 -15.33 -8.45 2.85
N ASP A 63 -15.55 -8.89 4.09
CA ASP A 63 -16.57 -8.35 4.97
C ASP A 63 -16.36 -6.87 5.27
N ILE A 64 -15.11 -6.45 5.50
CA ILE A 64 -14.76 -5.04 5.75
C ILE A 64 -15.13 -4.19 4.53
N VAL A 65 -14.75 -4.62 3.33
CA VAL A 65 -15.07 -3.89 2.10
C VAL A 65 -16.59 -3.80 1.90
N LEU A 66 -17.30 -4.93 2.00
CA LEU A 66 -18.76 -4.95 1.82
C LEU A 66 -19.49 -4.08 2.85
N LYS A 67 -19.11 -4.16 4.13
CA LYS A 67 -19.67 -3.30 5.19
C LYS A 67 -19.40 -1.82 4.92
N SER A 68 -18.25 -1.49 4.34
CA SER A 68 -17.91 -0.10 4.04
C SER A 68 -18.85 0.52 3.00
N LEU A 69 -19.36 -0.26 2.04
CA LEU A 69 -20.31 0.20 1.00
C LEU A 69 -21.65 0.68 1.60
N GLY A 70 -22.03 0.16 2.77
CA GLY A 70 -23.30 0.48 3.41
C GLY A 70 -24.48 0.04 2.54
N ALA A 71 -25.35 0.98 2.17
CA ALA A 71 -26.50 0.72 1.30
C ALA A 71 -26.16 0.75 -0.20
N LYS A 72 -24.98 1.25 -0.56
CA LYS A 72 -24.54 1.37 -1.96
C LYS A 72 -24.09 0.01 -2.49
N LYS A 73 -24.27 -0.21 -3.78
CA LYS A 73 -23.70 -1.34 -4.52
C LYS A 73 -22.39 -0.94 -5.21
N PRO A 74 -21.48 -1.89 -5.48
CA PRO A 74 -20.24 -1.61 -6.19
C PRO A 74 -20.46 -0.89 -7.54
N GLU A 75 -21.53 -1.21 -8.27
CA GLU A 75 -21.81 -0.64 -9.60
C GLU A 75 -22.26 0.82 -9.58
N GLU A 76 -22.54 1.38 -8.39
CA GLU A 76 -22.89 2.80 -8.22
C GLU A 76 -21.65 3.70 -8.17
N PHE A 77 -20.44 3.11 -8.19
CA PHE A 77 -19.18 3.85 -8.21
C PHE A 77 -18.62 3.90 -9.62
N ASP A 78 -18.24 5.08 -10.09
CA ASP A 78 -17.58 5.26 -11.40
C ASP A 78 -16.11 4.80 -11.37
N GLN A 79 -15.47 4.92 -10.20
CA GLN A 79 -14.05 4.65 -10.02
C GLN A 79 -13.77 3.94 -8.70
N LEU A 80 -12.84 2.98 -8.74
CA LEU A 80 -12.16 2.42 -7.59
C LEU A 80 -10.71 2.86 -7.59
N VAL A 81 -10.26 3.48 -6.49
CA VAL A 81 -8.85 3.83 -6.26
C VAL A 81 -8.36 3.10 -5.01
N VAL A 82 -7.31 2.30 -5.16
CA VAL A 82 -6.74 1.50 -4.08
C VAL A 82 -5.29 1.88 -3.89
N ILE A 83 -4.91 2.15 -2.65
CA ILE A 83 -3.54 2.52 -2.31
C ILE A 83 -2.99 1.50 -1.34
N HIS A 84 -2.18 0.60 -1.88
CA HIS A 84 -1.41 -0.32 -1.07
C HIS A 84 -0.20 0.43 -0.50
N ASN A 85 -0.42 1.11 0.63
CA ASN A 85 0.62 1.84 1.37
C ASN A 85 1.17 1.05 2.56
N ALA A 86 0.33 0.26 3.23
CA ALA A 86 0.73 -0.48 4.43
C ALA A 86 1.95 -1.38 4.16
N GLY A 87 2.90 -1.34 5.08
CA GLY A 87 4.14 -2.11 5.02
C GLY A 87 5.06 -1.82 6.21
N SER A 88 6.13 -2.59 6.30
CA SER A 88 7.19 -2.42 7.30
C SER A 88 8.56 -2.59 6.63
N VAL A 89 9.61 -2.13 7.29
CA VAL A 89 10.99 -2.39 6.82
C VAL A 89 11.54 -3.74 7.29
N GLY A 90 10.91 -4.34 8.31
CA GLY A 90 11.43 -5.54 8.96
C GLY A 90 12.61 -5.24 9.89
N ASP A 91 13.33 -6.29 10.29
CA ASP A 91 14.59 -6.14 11.01
C ASP A 91 15.72 -5.79 10.02
N VAL A 92 16.34 -4.64 10.24
CA VAL A 92 17.43 -4.09 9.41
C VAL A 92 18.80 -4.19 10.06
N SER A 93 18.88 -4.79 11.25
CA SER A 93 20.10 -4.84 12.06
C SER A 93 21.00 -6.03 11.69
N GLN A 94 20.47 -7.02 10.97
CA GLN A 94 21.14 -8.30 10.74
C GLN A 94 21.59 -8.46 9.28
N PRO A 95 22.77 -9.06 9.01
CA PRO A 95 23.13 -9.48 7.66
C PRO A 95 22.25 -10.68 7.22
N THR A 96 22.19 -10.93 5.91
CA THR A 96 21.35 -12.01 5.35
C THR A 96 21.70 -13.40 5.89
N THR A 97 22.96 -13.63 6.27
CA THR A 97 23.41 -14.90 6.88
C THR A 97 22.83 -15.17 8.26
N GLN A 98 22.23 -14.17 8.92
CA GLN A 98 21.58 -14.30 10.23
C GLN A 98 20.04 -14.25 10.12
N MET A 99 19.49 -13.98 8.93
CA MET A 99 18.04 -13.96 8.67
C MET A 99 17.47 -15.38 8.53
N ILE A 100 17.57 -16.19 9.58
CA ILE A 100 17.28 -17.65 9.54
C ILE A 100 15.94 -18.04 10.19
N ASP A 101 15.18 -17.08 10.71
CA ASP A 101 13.89 -17.34 11.37
C ASP A 101 12.73 -17.30 10.36
N PHE A 102 12.12 -18.46 10.11
CA PHE A 102 11.01 -18.60 9.17
C PHE A 102 9.78 -17.78 9.55
N ASP A 103 9.47 -17.63 10.83
CA ASP A 103 8.26 -16.94 11.25
C ASP A 103 8.40 -15.43 11.12
N ILE A 104 9.62 -14.90 11.30
CA ILE A 104 9.95 -13.50 10.95
C ILE A 104 9.73 -13.26 9.45
N TRP A 105 10.25 -14.16 8.59
CA TRP A 105 10.06 -14.06 7.14
C TRP A 105 8.58 -14.13 6.75
N ARG A 106 7.83 -15.10 7.28
CA ARG A 106 6.40 -15.26 7.01
C ARG A 106 5.62 -14.02 7.40
N LYS A 107 5.76 -13.56 8.66
CA LYS A 107 5.06 -12.37 9.15
C LYS A 107 5.39 -11.12 8.32
N TYR A 108 6.65 -10.99 7.89
CA TYR A 108 7.06 -9.91 7.01
C TYR A 108 6.35 -9.98 5.65
N TYR A 109 6.31 -11.16 5.02
CA TYR A 109 5.64 -11.38 3.73
C TYR A 109 4.12 -11.27 3.83
N ASP A 110 3.52 -11.75 4.91
CA ASP A 110 2.08 -11.64 5.17
C ASP A 110 1.65 -10.17 5.07
N LEU A 111 2.37 -9.27 5.77
CA LEU A 111 2.07 -7.84 5.71
C LEU A 111 2.43 -7.22 4.35
N ASN A 112 3.66 -7.43 3.87
CA ASN A 112 4.20 -6.62 2.79
C ASN A 112 3.85 -7.13 1.39
N VAL A 113 3.52 -8.41 1.23
CA VAL A 113 3.31 -9.06 -0.07
C VAL A 113 1.96 -9.74 -0.15
N PHE A 114 1.60 -10.60 0.80
CA PHE A 114 0.37 -11.37 0.70
C PHE A 114 -0.86 -10.51 0.96
N SER A 115 -0.88 -9.68 2.00
CA SER A 115 -2.02 -8.82 2.28
C SER A 115 -2.41 -7.87 1.14
N PRO A 116 -1.50 -7.15 0.45
CA PRO A 116 -1.90 -6.34 -0.69
C PRO A 116 -2.35 -7.20 -1.88
N ALA A 117 -1.73 -8.35 -2.13
CA ALA A 117 -2.14 -9.25 -3.22
C ALA A 117 -3.54 -9.84 -3.00
N VAL A 118 -3.81 -10.32 -1.79
CA VAL A 118 -5.12 -10.85 -1.40
C VAL A 118 -6.18 -9.75 -1.41
N LEU A 119 -5.90 -8.57 -0.84
CA LEU A 119 -6.83 -7.45 -0.85
C LEU A 119 -7.13 -6.97 -2.28
N ASN A 120 -6.13 -6.94 -3.16
CA ASN A 120 -6.31 -6.64 -4.58
C ASN A 120 -7.31 -7.62 -5.23
N GLY A 121 -7.11 -8.93 -5.02
CA GLY A 121 -8.03 -9.96 -5.52
C GLY A 121 -9.46 -9.83 -4.96
N VAL A 122 -9.60 -9.53 -3.67
CA VAL A 122 -10.92 -9.28 -3.04
C VAL A 122 -11.61 -8.08 -3.70
N LEU A 123 -10.90 -6.98 -3.91
CA LEU A 123 -11.45 -5.76 -4.51
C LEU A 123 -11.81 -5.97 -5.99
N MET A 124 -10.96 -6.65 -6.76
CA MET A 124 -11.25 -7.02 -8.15
C MET A 124 -12.50 -7.90 -8.26
N ASN A 125 -12.71 -8.82 -7.32
CA ASN A 125 -13.90 -9.68 -7.30
C ASN A 125 -15.17 -8.92 -6.90
N ILE A 126 -15.08 -7.97 -5.96
CA ILE A 126 -16.23 -7.16 -5.51
C ILE A 126 -16.62 -6.13 -6.58
N PHE A 127 -15.63 -5.43 -7.15
CA PHE A 127 -15.81 -4.41 -8.19
C PHE A 127 -15.57 -5.01 -9.58
N ASN A 128 -16.17 -6.16 -9.89
CA ASN A 128 -15.91 -6.90 -11.14
C ASN A 128 -16.52 -6.25 -12.40
N ASN A 129 -17.32 -5.19 -12.24
CA ASN A 129 -17.92 -4.49 -13.37
C ASN A 129 -16.86 -3.71 -14.15
N LYS A 130 -16.75 -3.98 -15.45
CA LYS A 130 -15.78 -3.36 -16.37
C LYS A 130 -16.03 -1.87 -16.62
N LYS A 131 -17.24 -1.36 -16.32
CA LYS A 131 -17.54 0.08 -16.42
C LYS A 131 -16.86 0.91 -15.34
N ILE A 132 -16.45 0.26 -14.24
CA ILE A 132 -15.77 0.93 -13.13
C ILE A 132 -14.30 1.05 -13.50
N THR A 133 -13.78 2.28 -13.52
CA THR A 133 -12.35 2.53 -13.74
C THR A 133 -11.59 2.13 -12.48
N LYS A 134 -10.60 1.23 -12.59
CA LYS A 134 -9.88 0.70 -11.43
C LYS A 134 -8.43 1.16 -11.45
N ASN A 135 -8.00 1.76 -10.35
CA ASN A 135 -6.65 2.32 -10.22
C ASN A 135 -6.01 1.77 -8.97
N PHE A 136 -4.93 1.01 -9.14
CA PHE A 136 -4.18 0.39 -8.06
C PHE A 136 -2.81 1.06 -7.96
N ILE A 137 -2.60 1.75 -6.85
CA ILE A 137 -1.35 2.44 -6.55
C ILE A 137 -0.63 1.63 -5.47
N ASN A 138 0.56 1.16 -5.81
CA ASN A 138 1.39 0.39 -4.92
C ASN A 138 2.61 1.20 -4.48
N ILE A 139 2.78 1.40 -3.17
CA ILE A 139 3.94 2.10 -2.64
C ILE A 139 5.13 1.13 -2.56
N THR A 140 6.03 1.25 -3.53
CA THR A 140 7.27 0.47 -3.64
C THR A 140 8.46 1.23 -3.06
N SER A 141 9.67 1.02 -3.59
CA SER A 141 10.92 1.63 -3.15
C SER A 141 11.99 1.29 -4.17
N LEU A 142 13.06 2.10 -4.28
CA LEU A 142 14.28 1.73 -5.01
C LEU A 142 14.83 0.34 -4.62
N CYS A 143 14.51 -0.12 -3.41
CA CYS A 143 14.87 -1.45 -2.91
C CYS A 143 14.23 -2.61 -3.69
N CYS A 144 13.26 -2.37 -4.59
CA CYS A 144 12.71 -3.40 -5.47
C CYS A 144 13.68 -3.86 -6.56
N ILE A 145 14.63 -3.01 -6.95
CA ILE A 145 15.59 -3.26 -8.05
C ILE A 145 17.05 -3.08 -7.64
N THR A 146 17.31 -2.41 -6.51
CA THR A 146 18.67 -2.16 -6.01
C THR A 146 18.88 -2.84 -4.67
N PRO A 147 19.95 -3.66 -4.50
CA PRO A 147 20.25 -4.29 -3.23
C PRO A 147 20.92 -3.33 -2.25
N PHE A 148 20.58 -3.48 -0.97
CA PHE A 148 21.23 -2.78 0.14
C PHE A 148 21.53 -3.78 1.27
N LYS A 149 22.63 -3.56 1.99
CA LYS A 149 23.07 -4.46 3.06
C LYS A 149 22.06 -4.48 4.20
N SER A 150 21.91 -5.66 4.82
CA SER A 150 21.08 -5.90 6.02
C SER A 150 19.58 -5.66 5.87
N ILE A 151 19.08 -5.34 4.67
CA ILE A 151 17.65 -5.15 4.40
C ILE A 151 17.11 -6.16 3.39
N GLY A 152 17.62 -7.40 3.46
CA GLY A 152 17.25 -8.51 2.59
C GLY A 152 15.73 -8.70 2.48
N CYS A 153 15.04 -8.89 3.61
CA CYS A 153 13.58 -9.00 3.65
C CYS A 153 12.88 -7.82 2.97
N TYR A 154 13.39 -6.59 3.21
CA TYR A 154 12.80 -5.39 2.61
C TYR A 154 12.91 -5.38 1.10
N CYS A 155 14.13 -5.59 0.58
CA CYS A 155 14.40 -5.64 -0.85
C CYS A 155 13.54 -6.72 -1.54
N THR A 156 13.57 -7.96 -1.03
CA THR A 156 12.83 -9.07 -1.65
C THR A 156 11.32 -8.86 -1.55
N GLY A 157 10.81 -8.31 -0.45
CA GLY A 157 9.39 -7.98 -0.31
C GLY A 157 8.93 -6.92 -1.29
N LYS A 158 9.70 -5.83 -1.47
CA LYS A 158 9.36 -4.78 -2.43
C LYS A 158 9.46 -5.26 -3.88
N ALA A 159 10.47 -6.07 -4.20
CA ALA A 159 10.60 -6.71 -5.51
C ALA A 159 9.43 -7.65 -5.82
N ALA A 160 9.07 -8.54 -4.88
CA ALA A 160 7.96 -9.47 -5.03
C ALA A 160 6.62 -8.75 -5.21
N ARG A 161 6.38 -7.71 -4.40
CA ARG A 161 5.16 -6.90 -4.48
C ARG A 161 5.08 -6.16 -5.82
N GLU A 162 6.17 -5.54 -6.26
CA GLU A 162 6.20 -4.85 -7.56
C GLU A 162 5.93 -5.81 -8.72
N MET A 163 6.58 -6.97 -8.72
CA MET A 163 6.38 -7.98 -9.76
C MET A 163 4.94 -8.51 -9.76
N PHE A 164 4.34 -8.77 -8.60
CA PHE A 164 2.94 -9.18 -8.51
C PHE A 164 2.01 -8.17 -9.19
N PHE A 165 2.18 -6.88 -8.92
CA PHE A 165 1.33 -5.84 -9.52
C PHE A 165 1.63 -5.62 -11.01
N LYS A 166 2.88 -5.85 -11.47
CA LYS A 166 3.20 -5.91 -12.91
C LYS A 166 2.45 -7.04 -13.61
N VAL A 167 2.45 -8.24 -13.03
CA VAL A 167 1.66 -9.37 -13.55
C VAL A 167 0.16 -9.05 -13.55
N SER A 168 -0.36 -8.46 -12.46
CA SER A 168 -1.78 -8.07 -12.38
C SER A 168 -2.19 -7.09 -13.48
N ALA A 169 -1.30 -6.19 -13.90
CA ALA A 169 -1.56 -5.25 -14.99
C ALA A 169 -1.59 -5.97 -16.36
N GLU A 170 -0.64 -6.87 -16.61
CA GLU A 170 -0.58 -7.66 -17.85
C GLU A 170 -1.81 -8.59 -17.99
N GLU A 171 -2.30 -9.15 -16.88
CA GLU A 171 -3.49 -10.01 -16.87
C GLU A 171 -4.81 -9.23 -17.04
N ASN A 172 -4.84 -7.95 -16.65
CA ASN A 172 -6.05 -7.13 -16.59
C ASN A 172 -5.80 -5.79 -17.30
N PRO A 173 -5.80 -5.75 -18.64
CA PRO A 173 -5.47 -4.53 -19.39
C PRO A 173 -6.49 -3.38 -19.22
N ASP A 174 -7.62 -3.63 -18.57
CA ASP A 174 -8.66 -2.64 -18.25
C ASP A 174 -8.48 -1.97 -16.87
N ILE A 175 -7.41 -2.28 -16.14
CA ILE A 175 -7.06 -1.61 -14.89
C ILE A 175 -5.79 -0.80 -15.04
N ASN A 176 -5.68 0.28 -14.27
CA ASN A 176 -4.47 1.08 -14.18
C ASN A 176 -3.68 0.62 -12.95
N VAL A 177 -2.41 0.28 -13.13
CA VAL A 177 -1.51 -0.09 -12.03
C VAL A 177 -0.30 0.81 -12.02
N LEU A 178 -0.05 1.46 -10.90
CA LEU A 178 1.12 2.31 -10.67
C LEU A 178 1.96 1.77 -9.52
N ASN A 179 3.20 1.40 -9.80
CA ASN A 179 4.21 1.14 -8.77
C ASN A 179 4.99 2.43 -8.50
N CYS A 180 4.73 3.07 -7.36
CA CYS A 180 5.30 4.36 -7.00
C CYS A 180 6.42 4.19 -5.96
N SER A 181 7.64 4.60 -6.32
CA SER A 181 8.77 4.72 -5.40
C SER A 181 8.92 6.19 -4.99
N PRO A 182 8.45 6.59 -3.80
CA PRO A 182 8.38 8.01 -3.41
C PRO A 182 9.75 8.64 -3.07
N GLY A 183 10.86 7.92 -3.27
CA GLY A 183 12.18 8.34 -2.82
C GLY A 183 12.32 8.33 -1.29
N PRO A 184 13.41 8.88 -0.73
CA PRO A 184 13.63 8.96 0.71
C PRO A 184 12.66 9.97 1.33
N VAL A 185 11.46 9.51 1.67
CA VAL A 185 10.50 10.31 2.45
C VAL A 185 10.86 10.16 3.92
N GLU A 186 11.16 11.28 4.57
CA GLU A 186 11.41 11.35 6.01
C GLU A 186 10.26 10.70 6.80
N THR A 187 10.40 9.45 7.23
CA THR A 187 9.39 8.68 7.96
C THR A 187 10.08 7.96 9.12
N ASP A 188 9.33 7.41 10.09
CA ASP A 188 9.90 6.51 11.11
C ASP A 188 10.65 5.33 10.43
N MET A 189 10.18 4.91 9.24
CA MET A 189 10.84 3.90 8.41
C MET A 189 12.20 4.38 7.88
N LEU A 190 12.28 5.59 7.30
CA LEU A 190 13.56 6.15 6.85
C LEU A 190 14.52 6.38 8.02
N ALA A 191 14.02 6.81 9.18
CA ALA A 191 14.85 6.95 10.38
C ALA A 191 15.43 5.59 10.82
N THR A 192 14.62 4.53 10.81
CA THR A 192 15.06 3.17 11.12
C THR A 192 16.13 2.69 10.13
N ILE A 193 15.95 2.93 8.83
CA ILE A 193 16.95 2.58 7.81
C ILE A 193 18.22 3.40 8.01
N SER A 194 18.12 4.73 8.11
CA SER A 194 19.27 5.63 8.15
C SER A 194 20.14 5.43 9.40
N ASN A 195 19.55 5.02 10.52
CA ASN A 195 20.28 4.76 11.75
C ASN A 195 21.02 3.41 11.76
N ASN A 196 20.59 2.44 10.94
CA ASN A 196 21.11 1.07 10.97
C ASN A 196 21.82 0.65 9.68
N VAL A 197 21.59 1.36 8.59
CA VAL A 197 22.08 1.03 7.25
C VAL A 197 22.83 2.23 6.70
N VAL A 198 24.10 2.04 6.33
CA VAL A 198 24.83 3.04 5.53
C VAL A 198 24.24 3.04 4.13
N LEU A 199 23.24 3.90 3.91
CA LEU A 199 22.83 4.30 2.57
C LEU A 199 24.00 5.09 1.99
N LEU A 200 24.88 4.44 1.23
CA LEU A 200 25.83 5.17 0.39
C LEU A 200 25.00 6.02 -0.57
N ALA A 201 24.92 7.32 -0.26
CA ALA A 201 24.22 8.31 -1.04
C ALA A 201 24.90 8.47 -2.41
N LYS A 202 24.65 7.54 -3.33
CA LYS A 202 24.64 7.91 -4.74
C LYS A 202 23.43 8.82 -4.90
N LYS A 203 23.68 10.08 -5.24
CA LYS A 203 22.65 11.09 -5.53
C LYS A 203 21.77 10.59 -6.69
N TYR A 204 20.67 9.90 -6.39
CA TYR A 204 19.63 9.60 -7.38
C TYR A 204 18.64 10.76 -7.43
N LYS A 205 18.21 11.15 -8.64
CA LYS A 205 17.34 12.31 -8.85
C LYS A 205 15.87 11.85 -8.77
N SER A 206 15.00 12.76 -8.35
CA SER A 206 13.55 12.56 -8.43
C SER A 206 13.16 12.34 -9.90
N GLY A 207 12.48 11.22 -10.20
CA GLY A 207 12.03 10.84 -11.55
C GLY A 207 12.62 9.55 -12.11
N ASP A 208 13.69 9.00 -11.52
CA ASP A 208 14.40 7.85 -12.10
C ASP A 208 13.60 6.52 -12.08
N HIS A 209 12.51 6.41 -11.31
CA HIS A 209 11.75 5.14 -11.13
C HIS A 209 10.23 5.30 -10.94
N VAL A 210 9.59 6.26 -11.63
CA VAL A 210 8.12 6.27 -11.74
C VAL A 210 7.76 5.64 -13.09
N ASP A 211 7.47 4.34 -13.08
CA ASP A 211 6.97 3.67 -14.28
C ASP A 211 5.49 4.06 -14.48
N TYR A 212 5.22 5.03 -15.36
CA TYR A 212 3.88 5.21 -15.93
C TYR A 212 3.70 4.15 -17.02
N TYR A 213 2.88 3.15 -16.77
CA TYR A 213 2.46 2.18 -17.79
C TYR A 213 1.23 2.69 -18.52
N ASP A 214 1.35 3.85 -19.16
CA ASP A 214 0.39 4.29 -20.19
C ASP A 214 0.91 3.78 -21.54
N LYS A 215 0.19 2.84 -22.16
CA LYS A 215 0.24 2.64 -23.60
C LYS A 215 -1.02 3.27 -24.20
N LEU A 216 -0.79 4.21 -25.12
CA LEU A 216 -1.78 4.72 -26.08
C LEU A 216 -2.56 3.58 -26.75
#